data_AF-A0A6G2FZ22-F1
#
_entry.id   AF-A0A6G2FZ22-F1
#
_cell.length_a   1.000
_cell.length_b   1.000
_cell.length_c   1.000
_cell.angle_alpha   90.00
_cell.angle_beta   90.00
_cell.angle_gamma   90.00
#
_symmetry.space_group_name_H-M   'P 1'
#
loop_
_entity.id
_entity.type
_entity.pdbx_description
1 polymer ?
#
loop_
_entity_poly.entity_id
_entity_poly.type
_entity_poly.pdbx_seq_one_letter_code
_entity_poly.pdbx_strand_id
1 'polypeptide(L)'
;MSYPVSYYCPHCGAVVELQREGYLADKSVTPYPLVGWEYADPTGAFEDADGVHLVCGESDAAGLRWTGDRSDADDVEHPTRESPCGGDFYLSFVRFEAGEEVEPVPETEYVDIGL
;
A
#
# COMPACT_ATOMS: atom_id res chain seq x y z
N MET A 1 -1.84 4.23 20.12
CA MET A 1 -2.48 5.52 19.75
C MET A 1 -2.25 5.69 18.27
N SER A 2 -3.33 5.69 17.47
CA SER A 2 -3.23 5.69 16.03
C SER A 2 -3.22 7.11 15.46
N TYR A 3 -2.46 7.33 14.39
CA TYR A 3 -2.35 8.58 13.67
C TYR A 3 -2.67 8.35 12.19
N PRO A 4 -3.29 9.34 11.50
CA PRO A 4 -3.48 9.26 10.06
C PRO A 4 -2.13 9.40 9.36
N VAL A 5 -1.81 8.44 8.50
CA VAL A 5 -0.63 8.47 7.62
C VAL A 5 -1.11 8.44 6.18
N SER A 6 -0.58 9.35 5.37
CA SER A 6 -0.93 9.47 3.96
C SER A 6 -0.02 8.63 3.08
N TYR A 7 -0.62 7.83 2.20
CA TYR A 7 0.04 7.07 1.15
C TYR A 7 -0.54 7.48 -0.20
N TYR A 8 0.23 7.29 -1.27
CA TYR A 8 -0.26 7.53 -2.63
C TYR A 8 -0.29 6.24 -3.44
N CYS A 9 -1.30 6.10 -4.30
CA CYS A 9 -1.38 5.02 -5.26
C CYS A 9 -0.27 5.20 -6.32
N PRO A 10 0.60 4.20 -6.54
CA PRO A 10 1.71 4.34 -7.50
C PRO A 10 1.23 4.37 -8.96
N HIS A 11 0.03 3.89 -9.25
CA HIS A 11 -0.54 3.92 -10.60
C HIS A 11 -0.94 5.33 -11.05
N CYS A 12 -1.67 6.07 -10.20
CA CYS A 12 -2.30 7.34 -10.60
C CYS A 12 -2.00 8.51 -9.65
N GLY A 13 -1.39 8.27 -8.49
CA GLY A 13 -1.08 9.27 -7.47
C GLY A 13 -2.21 9.57 -6.48
N ALA A 14 -3.35 8.87 -6.52
CA ALA A 14 -4.46 9.12 -5.59
C ALA A 14 -4.00 8.97 -4.13
N VAL A 15 -4.36 9.93 -3.26
CA VAL A 15 -3.91 9.94 -1.86
C VAL A 15 -4.96 9.31 -0.93
N VAL A 16 -4.49 8.39 -0.09
CA VAL A 16 -5.26 7.69 0.94
C VAL A 16 -4.63 7.92 2.30
N GLU A 17 -5.45 8.22 3.31
CA GLU A 17 -5.08 8.25 4.71
C GLU A 17 -5.46 6.92 5.37
N LEU A 18 -4.52 6.30 6.07
CA LEU A 18 -4.75 5.10 6.87
C LEU A 18 -4.36 5.38 8.33
N GLN A 19 -5.24 4.99 9.26
CA GLN A 19 -4.99 5.06 10.69
C GLN A 19 -3.98 3.99 11.11
N ARG A 20 -2.82 4.42 11.62
CA ARG A 20 -1.68 3.55 11.95
C ARG A 20 -1.20 3.79 13.37
N GLU A 21 -0.81 2.76 14.10
CA GLU A 21 -0.14 2.94 15.39
C GLU A 21 1.25 3.56 15.23
N GLY A 22 1.67 4.39 16.20
CA GLY A 22 2.84 5.28 16.09
C GLY A 22 4.22 4.63 15.97
N TYR A 23 4.32 3.32 15.78
CA TYR A 23 5.57 2.67 15.35
C TYR A 23 5.56 2.66 13.81
N LEU A 24 6.06 3.74 13.20
CA LEU A 24 6.13 3.92 11.75
C LEU A 24 7.16 2.95 11.14
N ALA A 25 6.76 1.69 10.96
CA ALA A 25 7.51 0.66 10.28
C ALA A 25 7.02 0.50 8.84
N ASP A 26 6.75 1.60 8.13
CA ASP A 26 6.33 1.55 6.73
C ASP A 26 7.58 1.49 5.85
N LYS A 27 7.68 0.45 5.02
CA LYS A 27 8.85 0.24 4.16
C LYS A 27 8.67 0.91 2.81
N SER A 28 7.59 0.58 2.11
CA SER A 28 7.34 1.08 0.76
C SER A 28 5.89 0.86 0.35
N VAL A 29 5.45 1.63 -0.64
CA VAL A 29 4.18 1.42 -1.35
C VAL A 29 4.51 0.99 -2.77
N THR A 30 4.01 -0.17 -3.18
CA THR A 30 4.36 -0.78 -4.48
C THR A 30 3.10 -1.17 -5.27
N PRO A 31 3.14 -1.12 -6.61
CA PRO A 31 2.03 -1.62 -7.43
C PRO A 31 1.83 -3.14 -7.31
N TYR A 32 2.88 -3.87 -6.92
CA TYR A 32 2.91 -5.33 -6.82
C TYR A 32 3.28 -5.75 -5.40
N PRO A 33 2.86 -6.95 -4.94
CA PRO A 33 3.30 -7.48 -3.66
C PRO A 33 4.82 -7.72 -3.64
N LEU A 34 5.40 -7.86 -2.46
CA LEU A 34 6.80 -8.22 -2.28
C LEU A 34 6.90 -9.74 -2.04
N VAL A 35 7.92 -10.37 -2.61
CA VAL A 35 8.11 -11.82 -2.47
C VAL A 35 8.23 -12.19 -0.99
N GLY A 36 7.32 -13.02 -0.49
CA GLY A 36 7.35 -13.53 0.88
C GLY A 36 6.82 -12.55 1.94
N TRP A 37 6.09 -11.50 1.54
CA TRP A 37 5.28 -10.67 2.42
C TRP A 37 3.84 -11.17 2.46
N GLU A 38 3.25 -11.24 3.65
CA GLU A 38 1.82 -11.47 3.83
C GLU A 38 1.06 -10.14 3.92
N TYR A 39 0.06 -9.96 3.04
CA TYR A 39 -0.76 -8.75 3.01
C TYR A 39 -2.15 -9.04 3.55
N ALA A 40 -2.62 -8.19 4.47
CA ALA A 40 -3.97 -8.24 5.02
C ALA A 40 -4.90 -7.21 4.36
N ASP A 41 -6.20 -7.47 4.47
CA ASP A 41 -7.23 -6.52 4.07
C ASP A 41 -7.31 -5.34 5.07
N PRO A 42 -7.52 -4.09 4.60
CA PRO A 42 -7.57 -2.91 5.46
C PRO A 42 -8.74 -2.93 6.45
N THR A 43 -9.77 -3.75 6.21
CA THR A 43 -10.91 -3.96 7.14
C THR A 43 -10.57 -4.91 8.29
N GLY A 44 -9.48 -5.69 8.16
CA GLY A 44 -9.02 -6.67 9.13
C GLY A 44 -7.96 -6.14 10.10
N ALA A 45 -7.48 -7.02 10.98
CA ALA A 45 -6.32 -6.74 11.84
C ALA A 45 -5.03 -6.95 11.03
N PHE A 46 -4.56 -5.90 10.37
CA PHE A 46 -3.34 -5.94 9.56
C PHE A 46 -2.05 -5.67 10.34
N GLU A 47 -2.13 -5.38 11.64
CA GLU A 47 -0.93 -5.07 12.45
C GLU A 47 -0.01 -6.28 12.66
N ASP A 48 -0.56 -7.49 12.55
CA ASP A 48 0.20 -8.75 12.60
C ASP A 48 0.69 -9.22 11.21
N ALA A 49 0.30 -8.51 10.13
CA ALA A 49 0.68 -8.82 8.76
C ALA A 49 1.95 -8.06 8.33
N ASP A 50 2.58 -8.49 7.24
CA ASP A 50 3.74 -7.79 6.68
C ASP A 50 3.34 -6.56 5.85
N GLY A 51 2.04 -6.37 5.57
CA GLY A 51 1.54 -5.23 4.83
C GLY A 51 0.02 -5.21 4.68
N VAL A 52 -0.48 -4.23 3.93
CA VAL A 52 -1.89 -4.05 3.60
C VAL A 52 -2.06 -4.01 2.09
N HIS A 53 -3.02 -4.78 1.59
CA HIS A 53 -3.46 -4.72 0.19
C HIS A 53 -4.57 -3.69 0.05
N LEU A 54 -4.44 -2.79 -0.91
CA LEU A 54 -5.32 -1.64 -1.10
C LEU A 54 -5.80 -1.58 -2.55
N VAL A 55 -7.05 -1.18 -2.75
CA VAL A 55 -7.61 -0.93 -4.08
C VAL A 55 -7.93 0.55 -4.24
N CYS A 56 -7.38 1.17 -5.28
CA CYS A 56 -7.43 2.62 -5.47
C CYS A 56 -8.86 3.11 -5.71
N GLY A 57 -9.41 3.87 -4.76
CA GLY A 57 -10.78 4.40 -4.80
C GLY A 57 -11.82 3.58 -4.04
N GLU A 58 -11.45 2.42 -3.52
CA GLU A 58 -12.32 1.59 -2.68
C GLU A 58 -11.94 1.76 -1.20
N SER A 59 -12.93 1.87 -0.33
CA SER A 59 -12.70 2.06 1.11
C SER A 59 -13.88 1.55 1.96
N ASP A 60 -13.86 0.28 2.31
CA ASP A 60 -14.80 -0.28 3.30
C ASP A 60 -14.23 -0.30 4.73
N ALA A 61 -12.94 0.03 4.88
CA ALA A 61 -12.24 0.01 6.16
C ALA A 61 -12.47 1.28 6.98
N ALA A 62 -12.86 1.12 8.25
CA ALA A 62 -13.14 2.23 9.16
C ALA A 62 -11.95 3.16 9.42
N GLY A 63 -10.72 2.66 9.24
CA GLY A 63 -9.48 3.42 9.41
C GLY A 63 -8.91 3.99 8.11
N LEU A 64 -9.57 3.78 6.97
CA LEU A 64 -9.07 4.19 5.65
C LEU A 64 -9.95 5.26 5.04
N ARG A 65 -9.34 6.33 4.52
CA ARG A 65 -10.04 7.45 3.91
C ARG A 65 -9.31 7.98 2.69
N TRP A 66 -10.00 8.07 1.56
CA TRP A 66 -9.51 8.81 0.39
C TRP A 66 -9.64 10.32 0.60
N THR A 67 -8.55 11.07 0.40
CA THR A 67 -8.57 12.52 0.64
C THR A 67 -9.16 13.29 -0.54
N GLY A 68 -9.14 12.70 -1.73
CA GLY A 68 -9.46 13.36 -3.00
C GLY A 68 -8.27 14.11 -3.60
N ASP A 69 -7.13 14.14 -2.90
CA ASP A 69 -5.89 14.71 -3.41
C ASP A 69 -5.16 13.73 -4.31
N ARG A 70 -4.20 14.28 -5.05
CA ARG A 70 -3.33 13.54 -5.95
C ARG A 70 -1.89 13.98 -5.74
N SER A 71 -1.02 13.01 -5.50
CA SER A 71 0.43 13.16 -5.51
C SER A 71 0.94 13.31 -6.94
N ASP A 72 1.85 14.25 -7.13
CA ASP A 72 2.61 14.51 -8.36
C ASP A 72 4.04 13.95 -8.28
N ALA A 73 4.29 13.01 -7.36
CA ALA A 73 5.58 12.37 -7.21
C ALA A 73 6.07 11.71 -8.51
N ASP A 74 7.39 11.79 -8.74
CA ASP A 74 8.04 11.34 -9.98
C ASP A 74 7.94 9.82 -10.23
N ASP A 75 7.67 9.04 -9.18
CA ASP A 75 7.53 7.58 -9.21
C ASP A 75 6.09 7.11 -9.47
N VAL A 76 5.15 8.04 -9.70
CA VAL A 76 3.81 7.71 -10.17
C VAL A 76 3.86 7.31 -11.65
N GLU A 77 3.38 6.11 -11.99
CA GLU A 77 3.46 5.55 -13.35
C GLU A 77 2.66 6.38 -14.36
N HIS A 78 1.46 6.82 -13.98
CA HIS A 78 0.56 7.59 -14.83
C HIS A 78 -0.05 8.80 -14.10
N PRO A 79 0.71 9.89 -13.91
CA PRO A 79 0.27 11.08 -13.16
C PRO A 79 -0.79 11.92 -13.89
N THR A 80 -1.23 11.51 -15.08
CA THR A 80 -2.36 12.12 -15.81
C THR A 80 -3.59 11.20 -15.89
N ARG A 81 -3.51 9.96 -15.41
CA ARG A 81 -4.62 9.00 -15.37
C ARG A 81 -5.79 9.53 -14.52
N GLU A 82 -7.00 9.02 -14.76
CA GLU A 82 -8.14 9.23 -13.87
C GLU A 82 -7.82 8.76 -12.44
N SER A 83 -8.29 9.52 -11.44
CA SER A 83 -8.04 9.28 -10.03
C SER A 83 -9.36 9.41 -9.26
N PRO A 84 -9.81 8.38 -8.53
CA PRO A 84 -9.16 7.09 -8.31
C PRO A 84 -9.15 6.18 -9.56
N CYS A 85 -8.18 5.27 -9.65
CA CYS A 85 -7.95 4.46 -10.86
C CYS A 85 -8.41 2.99 -10.78
N GLY A 86 -8.83 2.51 -9.60
CA GLY A 86 -9.27 1.12 -9.39
C GLY A 86 -8.15 0.07 -9.35
N GLY A 87 -6.88 0.48 -9.44
CA GLY A 87 -5.74 -0.45 -9.43
C GLY A 87 -5.39 -0.93 -8.02
N ASP A 88 -4.96 -2.19 -7.93
CA ASP A 88 -4.35 -2.78 -6.74
C ASP A 88 -2.99 -2.15 -6.43
N PHE A 89 -2.72 -1.94 -5.16
CA PHE A 89 -1.41 -1.53 -4.67
C PHE A 89 -1.21 -2.02 -3.23
N TYR A 90 0.05 -2.08 -2.80
CA TYR A 90 0.44 -2.78 -1.60
C TYR A 90 1.28 -1.85 -0.73
N LEU A 91 0.80 -1.59 0.48
CA LEU A 91 1.59 -0.94 1.52
C LEU A 91 2.35 -2.03 2.27
N SER A 92 3.67 -2.00 2.22
CA SER A 92 4.54 -2.99 2.86
C SER A 92 5.18 -2.42 4.10
N PHE A 93 5.21 -3.20 5.17
CA PHE A 93 5.87 -2.86 6.43
C PHE A 93 7.31 -3.38 6.46
N VAL A 94 8.12 -2.78 7.34
CA VAL A 94 9.49 -3.19 7.63
C VAL A 94 9.42 -4.49 8.42
N ARG A 95 10.06 -5.53 7.87
CA ARG A 95 10.22 -6.83 8.52
C ARG A 95 11.62 -6.96 9.11
N PHE A 96 11.71 -7.50 10.32
CA PHE A 96 12.98 -7.83 10.97
C PHE A 96 13.11 -9.34 11.14
N GLU A 97 14.25 -9.90 10.76
CA GLU A 97 14.62 -11.28 11.01
C GLU A 97 15.93 -11.34 11.78
N ALA A 98 15.95 -12.06 12.91
CA ALA A 98 17.11 -12.16 13.78
C ALA A 98 17.72 -10.81 14.25
N GLY A 99 16.92 -9.73 14.21
CA GLY A 99 17.36 -8.37 14.56
C GLY A 99 17.95 -7.57 13.39
N GLU A 100 17.94 -8.12 12.17
CA GLU A 100 18.32 -7.43 10.93
C GLU A 100 17.07 -7.13 10.09
N GLU A 101 17.04 -5.94 9.49
CA GLU A 101 15.96 -5.57 8.56
C GLU A 101 16.06 -6.41 7.28
N VAL A 102 14.95 -7.01 6.87
CA VAL A 102 14.89 -7.79 5.63
C VAL A 102 14.68 -6.83 4.46
N GLU A 103 15.61 -6.85 3.51
CA GLU A 103 15.44 -6.19 2.22
C GLU A 103 14.50 -7.03 1.34
N PRO A 104 13.34 -6.48 0.93
CA PRO A 104 12.39 -7.18 0.10
C PRO A 104 12.90 -7.25 -1.34
N VAL A 105 12.53 -8.33 -2.02
CA VAL A 105 12.68 -8.44 -3.46
C VAL A 105 11.31 -8.16 -4.08
N PRO A 106 11.15 -7.12 -4.93
CA PRO A 106 9.88 -6.87 -5.61
C PRO A 106 9.60 -7.99 -6.62
N GLU A 107 8.39 -8.57 -6.61
CA GLU A 107 8.01 -9.47 -7.70
C GLU A 107 7.76 -8.63 -8.96
N THR A 108 8.40 -9.01 -10.07
CA THR A 108 8.41 -8.22 -11.32
C THR A 108 7.37 -8.70 -12.33
N GLU A 109 6.50 -9.65 -11.95
CA GLU A 109 5.67 -10.40 -12.90
C GLU A 109 4.18 -10.25 -12.59
N TYR A 110 3.45 -9.68 -13.55
CA TYR A 110 2.00 -9.68 -13.60
C TYR A 110 1.50 -11.13 -13.67
N VAL A 111 0.72 -11.58 -12.68
CA VAL A 111 -0.02 -12.84 -12.81
C VAL A 111 -1.25 -12.58 -13.68
N ASP A 112 -1.10 -12.78 -14.98
CA ASP A 112 -2.23 -12.94 -15.90
C ASP A 112 -2.87 -14.31 -15.60
N ILE A 113 -3.97 -14.31 -14.85
CA ILE A 113 -4.84 -15.48 -14.72
C ILE A 113 -5.63 -15.61 -16.02
N GLY A 114 -4.94 -16.08 -17.05
CA GLY A 114 -5.48 -16.28 -18.39
C GLY A 114 -6.72 -17.18 -18.36
N LEU A 115 -7.81 -16.65 -18.92
CA LEU A 115 -9.10 -17.33 -19.08
C LEU A 115 -9.28 -17.80 -20.53
#